data_AF-A0A4R2L5E0-F1
#
_entry.id   AF-A0A4R2L5E0-F1
#
_cell.length_a   1.000
_cell.length_b   1.000
_cell.length_c   1.000
_cell.angle_alpha   90.00
_cell.angle_beta   90.00
_cell.angle_gamma   90.00
#
_symmetry.space_group_name_H-M   'P 1'
#
loop_
_entity.id
_entity.type
_entity.pdbx_description
1 polymer ?
#
loop_
_entity_poly.entity_id
_entity_poly.type
_entity_poly.pdbx_seq_one_letter_code
_entity_poly.pdbx_strand_id
1 'polypeptide(L)'
;MKKTLLSAAVGTALLLGASAANAGYYSYANNFQGNFDIRGFGLNDNDGNPNTFTATLTGLTGSLDLTIPPPGQWTIQRNGVFNVDYIPQIPGPELTSDTHGAWVDLASANFGYTDISGKHFVYDFTNGSFTSDGNPVTGGDFTMSAAAFKPLFGIFFGPILSPILSAIIGDGSVTVHHTLSQGAWTIEVTETDVNGQGFSGALNLLDLQSGQGGLPPSNANGVIDGSFLANGAIHVPEPASVALLGLGLAGIGAARRRKTA
;
A
#
# COMPACT_ATOMS: atom_id res chain seq x y z
N MET A 1 -14.27 -5.83 -28.64
CA MET A 1 -12.90 -6.29 -28.34
C MET A 1 -12.45 -5.62 -27.06
N LYS A 2 -11.88 -6.41 -26.13
CA LYS A 2 -11.62 -6.09 -24.72
C LYS A 2 -10.55 -5.00 -24.56
N LYS A 3 -10.83 -3.94 -23.80
CA LYS A 3 -9.84 -3.03 -23.19
C LYS A 3 -10.46 -2.38 -21.95
N THR A 4 -10.26 -2.99 -20.78
CA THR A 4 -10.55 -2.35 -19.49
C THR A 4 -9.41 -2.72 -18.57
N LEU A 5 -8.45 -1.81 -18.48
CA LEU A 5 -7.19 -1.97 -17.77
C LEU A 5 -6.72 -0.56 -17.47
N LEU A 6 -7.19 0.02 -16.36
CA LEU A 6 -7.09 1.46 -16.18
C LEU A 6 -7.04 1.86 -14.71
N SER A 7 -6.07 2.71 -14.42
CA SER A 7 -5.71 3.39 -13.16
C SER A 7 -4.96 2.53 -12.13
N ALA A 8 -3.71 2.91 -11.80
CA ALA A 8 -2.81 2.29 -10.81
C ALA A 8 -1.63 3.18 -10.40
N ALA A 9 -1.88 4.38 -9.88
CA ALA A 9 -0.78 5.27 -9.52
C ALA A 9 -1.06 6.11 -8.27
N VAL A 10 -1.56 5.50 -7.21
CA VAL A 10 -1.28 5.95 -5.84
C VAL A 10 -1.37 4.70 -4.97
N GLY A 11 -0.24 4.19 -4.52
CA GLY A 11 -0.19 2.97 -3.69
C GLY A 11 1.05 2.84 -2.82
N THR A 12 2.03 3.71 -2.99
CA THR A 12 3.35 3.58 -2.38
C THR A 12 3.47 4.14 -0.96
N ALA A 13 2.43 4.77 -0.40
CA ALA A 13 2.50 5.41 0.92
C ALA A 13 1.78 4.66 2.07
N LEU A 14 1.12 3.53 1.79
CA LEU A 14 0.39 2.76 2.81
C LEU A 14 1.14 1.49 3.15
N LEU A 15 2.27 1.66 3.84
CA LEU A 15 2.95 0.56 4.51
C LEU A 15 2.18 0.19 5.77
N LEU A 16 2.12 -1.08 6.07
CA LEU A 16 1.39 -1.65 7.21
C LEU A 16 2.48 -1.86 8.34
N GLY A 17 2.44 -1.20 9.55
CA GLY A 17 3.28 -1.19 10.85
C GLY A 17 2.76 -0.84 12.32
N ALA A 18 2.68 -1.72 13.41
CA ALA A 18 1.70 -2.26 14.47
C ALA A 18 0.70 -1.57 15.47
N SER A 19 -0.48 -2.17 15.78
CA SER A 19 -1.09 -2.13 17.14
C SER A 19 -1.63 -3.49 17.65
N ALA A 20 -1.33 -3.77 18.93
CA ALA A 20 -1.56 -5.06 19.58
C ALA A 20 -2.92 -5.16 20.30
N ALA A 21 -3.32 -6.43 20.50
CA ALA A 21 -4.45 -6.91 21.31
C ALA A 21 -5.84 -6.90 20.66
N ASN A 22 -5.95 -7.28 19.40
CA ASN A 22 -7.11 -7.97 18.83
C ASN A 22 -6.60 -9.01 17.80
N ALA A 23 -7.42 -9.96 17.35
CA ALA A 23 -7.00 -11.15 16.58
C ALA A 23 -6.56 -10.85 15.10
N GLY A 24 -5.67 -9.88 14.91
CA GLY A 24 -5.13 -9.44 13.63
C GLY A 24 -4.29 -8.16 13.76
N TYR A 25 -3.68 -7.77 12.64
CA TYR A 25 -2.77 -6.64 12.50
C TYR A 25 -3.52 -5.45 11.86
N TYR A 26 -3.51 -4.25 12.47
CA TYR A 26 -4.30 -3.08 12.03
C TYR A 26 -3.49 -1.83 11.68
N SER A 27 -3.60 -1.35 10.44
CA SER A 27 -3.06 -0.05 10.04
C SER A 27 -4.18 0.97 9.92
N TYR A 28 -3.91 2.22 10.22
CA TYR A 28 -4.84 3.34 10.21
C TYR A 28 -4.24 4.53 9.47
N ALA A 29 -5.09 5.16 8.67
CA ALA A 29 -4.87 6.50 8.14
C ALA A 29 -5.94 7.40 8.76
N ASN A 30 -5.53 8.46 9.45
CA ASN A 30 -6.43 9.42 10.08
C ASN A 30 -6.31 10.76 9.37
N ASN A 31 -7.25 11.01 8.46
CA ASN A 31 -7.25 12.19 7.59
C ASN A 31 -5.87 12.44 6.95
N PHE A 32 -5.20 11.37 6.54
CA PHE A 32 -3.90 11.46 5.88
C PHE A 32 -4.13 11.94 4.46
N GLN A 33 -3.67 13.14 4.14
CA GLN A 33 -3.96 13.80 2.88
C GLN A 33 -2.82 14.72 2.46
N GLY A 34 -2.79 15.02 1.17
CA GLY A 34 -1.84 15.96 0.59
C GLY A 34 -1.79 15.80 -0.92
N ASN A 35 -0.72 16.31 -1.51
CA ASN A 35 -0.45 16.18 -2.94
C ASN A 35 0.58 15.07 -3.17
N PHE A 36 0.50 14.42 -4.32
CA PHE A 36 1.51 13.47 -4.79
C PHE A 36 2.04 13.91 -6.16
N ASP A 37 3.30 13.58 -6.41
CA ASP A 37 3.99 13.76 -7.68
C ASP A 37 4.91 12.55 -7.87
N ILE A 38 4.65 11.74 -8.90
CA ILE A 38 5.41 10.53 -9.23
C ILE A 38 6.14 10.78 -10.55
N ARG A 39 7.45 10.51 -10.60
CA ARG A 39 8.31 10.78 -11.77
C ARG A 39 9.41 9.74 -11.94
N GLY A 40 10.01 9.75 -13.13
CA GLY A 40 11.19 8.96 -13.47
C GLY A 40 10.88 7.49 -13.73
N PHE A 41 9.62 7.14 -14.03
CA PHE A 41 9.14 5.77 -14.20
C PHE A 41 9.11 5.31 -15.67
N GLY A 42 9.48 6.14 -16.63
CA GLY A 42 9.21 5.82 -18.02
C GLY A 42 10.37 5.13 -18.76
N LEU A 43 10.01 4.62 -19.94
CA LEU A 43 10.93 4.02 -20.91
C LEU A 43 11.44 5.06 -21.92
N ASN A 44 10.88 6.28 -21.90
CA ASN A 44 11.13 7.38 -22.85
C ASN A 44 11.95 8.53 -22.21
N ASP A 45 12.18 8.41 -20.92
CA ASP A 45 13.07 9.19 -20.08
C ASP A 45 14.44 8.68 -20.49
N ASN A 46 15.28 9.54 -21.08
CA ASN A 46 16.68 9.20 -21.31
C ASN A 46 17.45 9.11 -19.97
N ASP A 47 16.84 8.60 -18.90
CA ASP A 47 17.34 8.69 -17.53
C ASP A 47 18.44 7.67 -17.23
N GLY A 48 18.63 6.67 -18.09
CA GLY A 48 19.67 5.66 -17.96
C GLY A 48 19.48 4.70 -16.77
N ASN A 49 18.37 4.80 -16.03
CA ASN A 49 18.03 3.99 -14.86
C ASN A 49 16.63 3.35 -15.04
N PRO A 50 16.49 2.37 -15.96
CA PRO A 50 15.29 1.57 -16.01
C PRO A 50 15.03 0.94 -14.63
N ASN A 51 13.76 0.85 -14.22
CA ASN A 51 13.31 0.24 -12.96
C ASN A 51 13.54 1.09 -11.71
N THR A 52 13.47 2.41 -11.85
CA THR A 52 13.42 3.31 -10.71
C THR A 52 12.27 4.29 -10.87
N PHE A 53 11.76 4.83 -9.78
CA PHE A 53 10.88 6.00 -9.80
C PHE A 53 10.90 6.68 -8.44
N THR A 54 10.50 7.95 -8.41
CA THR A 54 10.34 8.70 -7.16
C THR A 54 8.89 9.13 -7.01
N ALA A 55 8.32 8.88 -5.84
CA ALA A 55 7.05 9.43 -5.40
C ALA A 55 7.31 10.47 -4.30
N THR A 56 6.92 11.71 -4.55
CA THR A 56 7.03 12.81 -3.59
C THR A 56 5.65 13.20 -3.11
N LEU A 57 5.45 13.20 -1.80
CA LEU A 57 4.23 13.68 -1.18
C LEU A 57 4.49 15.01 -0.50
N THR A 58 3.63 15.99 -0.72
CA THR A 58 3.79 17.36 -0.18
C THR A 58 2.49 17.91 0.39
N GLY A 59 2.61 18.91 1.27
CA GLY A 59 1.45 19.46 1.97
C GLY A 59 0.74 18.44 2.86
N LEU A 60 1.50 17.44 3.36
CA LEU A 60 0.95 16.34 4.13
C LEU A 60 0.37 16.82 5.46
N THR A 61 -0.84 16.36 5.78
CA THR A 61 -1.47 16.51 7.09
C THR A 61 -2.10 15.20 7.54
N GLY A 62 -2.54 15.16 8.80
CA GLY A 62 -3.08 13.93 9.41
C GLY A 62 -1.97 13.00 9.88
N SER A 63 -2.33 11.73 10.08
CA SER A 63 -1.40 10.74 10.61
C SER A 63 -1.59 9.35 10.02
N LEU A 64 -0.50 8.59 10.02
CA LEU A 64 -0.45 7.17 9.76
C LEU A 64 0.00 6.45 11.03
N ASP A 65 -0.72 5.38 11.40
CA ASP A 65 -0.39 4.48 12.50
C ASP A 65 -0.56 3.06 11.95
N LEU A 66 0.53 2.35 11.69
CA LEU A 66 0.48 1.27 10.71
C LEU A 66 0.24 -0.12 11.46
N THR A 67 0.10 -1.31 10.81
CA THR A 67 0.53 -2.67 11.31
C THR A 67 1.44 -3.62 10.48
N ILE A 68 2.69 -3.98 10.88
CA ILE A 68 3.58 -4.85 10.07
C ILE A 68 3.36 -6.27 10.58
N PRO A 69 2.66 -7.14 9.81
CA PRO A 69 2.60 -8.55 10.12
C PRO A 69 3.98 -9.19 9.87
N PRO A 70 4.34 -10.27 10.58
CA PRO A 70 5.54 -11.02 10.24
C PRO A 70 5.42 -11.61 8.82
N PRO A 71 6.54 -11.90 8.14
CA PRO A 71 6.51 -12.49 6.80
C PRO A 71 5.66 -13.76 6.74
N GLY A 72 4.83 -13.88 5.71
CA GLY A 72 3.91 -14.99 5.55
C GLY A 72 2.77 -14.72 4.58
N GLN A 73 1.88 -15.71 4.46
CA GLN A 73 0.67 -15.61 3.66
C GLN A 73 -0.46 -15.02 4.49
N TRP A 74 -1.06 -13.95 3.99
CA TRP A 74 -2.06 -13.19 4.72
C TRP A 74 -3.22 -12.79 3.81
N THR A 75 -4.43 -12.80 4.37
CA THR A 75 -5.60 -12.13 3.79
C THR A 75 -5.64 -10.70 4.28
N ILE A 76 -6.01 -9.76 3.42
CA ILE A 76 -6.02 -8.34 3.73
C ILE A 76 -7.44 -7.82 3.54
N GLN A 77 -7.92 -7.03 4.48
CA GLN A 77 -9.20 -6.36 4.46
C GLN A 77 -8.99 -4.87 4.62
N ARG A 78 -9.95 -4.08 4.13
CA ARG A 78 -9.93 -2.63 4.28
C ARG A 78 -11.27 -2.09 4.77
N ASN A 79 -11.21 -0.93 5.39
CA ASN A 79 -12.35 -0.14 5.81
C ASN A 79 -12.03 1.36 5.63
N GLY A 80 -13.04 2.18 5.33
CA GLY A 80 -12.93 3.62 5.26
C GLY A 80 -12.95 4.16 3.83
N VAL A 81 -12.47 5.41 3.70
CA VAL A 81 -12.53 6.21 2.49
C VAL A 81 -11.13 6.51 1.98
N PHE A 82 -10.93 6.26 0.68
CA PHE A 82 -9.70 6.50 -0.04
C PHE A 82 -10.02 7.19 -1.36
N ASN A 83 -9.51 8.42 -1.52
CA ASN A 83 -9.77 9.24 -2.70
C ASN A 83 -8.46 9.64 -3.38
N VAL A 84 -8.50 9.70 -4.71
CA VAL A 84 -7.45 10.27 -5.54
C VAL A 84 -8.11 11.19 -6.55
N ASP A 85 -7.54 12.38 -6.66
CA ASP A 85 -7.92 13.44 -7.59
C ASP A 85 -6.68 13.78 -8.43
N TYR A 86 -6.70 13.43 -9.72
CA TYR A 86 -5.55 13.55 -10.62
C TYR A 86 -5.51 14.90 -11.33
N ILE A 87 -4.33 15.32 -11.74
CA ILE A 87 -4.14 16.50 -12.59
C ILE A 87 -4.02 16.07 -14.06
N PRO A 88 -4.66 16.78 -15.02
CA PRO A 88 -5.54 17.95 -14.83
C PRO A 88 -6.91 17.59 -14.23
N GLN A 89 -7.39 18.39 -13.28
CA GLN A 89 -8.59 18.06 -12.50
C GLN A 89 -9.87 18.01 -13.35
N ILE A 90 -10.66 16.95 -13.15
CA ILE A 90 -12.09 16.89 -13.47
C ILE A 90 -12.87 17.22 -12.18
N PRO A 91 -14.12 17.73 -12.23
CA PRO A 91 -14.87 18.00 -11.01
C PRO A 91 -15.07 16.75 -10.13
N GLY A 92 -14.42 16.74 -8.96
CA GLY A 92 -14.50 15.70 -7.95
C GLY A 92 -13.42 14.62 -8.10
N PRO A 93 -13.15 13.80 -7.06
CA PRO A 93 -12.09 12.79 -7.12
C PRO A 93 -12.40 11.75 -8.20
N GLU A 94 -11.45 11.50 -9.10
CA GLU A 94 -11.64 10.50 -10.17
C GLU A 94 -11.60 9.07 -9.65
N LEU A 95 -10.92 8.83 -8.51
CA LEU A 95 -11.00 7.56 -7.80
C LEU A 95 -11.54 7.79 -6.41
N THR A 96 -12.63 7.09 -6.09
CA THR A 96 -13.21 7.06 -4.75
C THR A 96 -13.44 5.62 -4.36
N SER A 97 -12.95 5.25 -3.19
CA SER A 97 -13.20 3.96 -2.59
C SER A 97 -13.71 4.13 -1.18
N ASP A 98 -14.99 3.80 -0.97
CA ASP A 98 -15.68 3.91 0.31
C ASP A 98 -16.32 2.57 0.66
N THR A 99 -15.89 2.00 1.78
CA THR A 99 -16.46 0.74 2.30
C THR A 99 -17.72 0.93 3.14
N HIS A 100 -18.16 2.18 3.34
CA HIS A 100 -19.35 2.57 4.12
C HIS A 100 -19.35 1.98 5.54
N GLY A 101 -18.15 1.94 6.16
CA GLY A 101 -17.95 1.44 7.52
C GLY A 101 -17.86 -0.09 7.63
N ALA A 102 -18.01 -0.83 6.53
CA ALA A 102 -17.82 -2.28 6.51
C ALA A 102 -16.37 -2.68 6.22
N TRP A 103 -15.95 -3.84 6.72
CA TRP A 103 -14.72 -4.48 6.30
C TRP A 103 -14.94 -5.22 4.99
N VAL A 104 -14.09 -4.91 3.99
CA VAL A 104 -14.15 -5.50 2.65
C VAL A 104 -12.84 -6.20 2.35
N ASP A 105 -12.91 -7.43 1.88
CA ASP A 105 -11.74 -8.19 1.46
C ASP A 105 -11.04 -7.51 0.28
N LEU A 106 -9.71 -7.41 0.37
CA LEU A 106 -8.87 -6.76 -0.60
C LEU A 106 -8.20 -7.77 -1.53
N ALA A 107 -7.37 -8.64 -0.93
CA ALA A 107 -6.64 -9.70 -1.58
C ALA A 107 -5.98 -10.62 -0.55
N SER A 108 -5.41 -11.72 -1.02
CA SER A 108 -4.44 -12.53 -0.27
C SER A 108 -3.07 -12.39 -0.92
N ALA A 109 -2.02 -12.23 -0.11
CA ALA A 109 -0.66 -12.10 -0.63
C ALA A 109 0.39 -12.68 0.33
N ASN A 110 1.54 -13.03 -0.25
CA ASN A 110 2.74 -13.34 0.51
C ASN A 110 3.47 -12.04 0.86
N PHE A 111 3.54 -11.74 2.14
CA PHE A 111 4.35 -10.65 2.66
C PHE A 111 5.76 -11.17 2.94
N GLY A 112 6.74 -10.64 2.22
CA GLY A 112 8.15 -10.90 2.47
C GLY A 112 8.90 -9.59 2.40
N TYR A 113 9.62 -9.26 3.47
CA TYR A 113 10.41 -8.03 3.56
C TYR A 113 11.73 -8.27 4.31
N THR A 114 12.70 -7.43 4.04
CA THR A 114 13.98 -7.34 4.75
C THR A 114 14.26 -5.89 5.11
N ASP A 115 15.21 -5.70 6.02
CA ASP A 115 15.79 -4.40 6.37
C ASP A 115 14.85 -3.41 7.07
N ILE A 116 13.61 -3.82 7.38
CA ILE A 116 12.73 -3.05 8.25
C ILE A 116 13.14 -3.21 9.72
N SER A 117 13.51 -2.09 10.33
CA SER A 117 13.75 -1.99 11.78
C SER A 117 12.51 -1.44 12.48
N GLY A 118 11.91 -2.29 13.32
CA GLY A 118 10.75 -1.98 14.13
C GLY A 118 9.48 -2.67 13.65
N LYS A 119 8.45 -2.65 14.48
CA LYS A 119 7.17 -3.30 14.18
C LYS A 119 6.02 -2.31 14.11
N HIS A 120 6.08 -1.21 14.86
CA HIS A 120 5.09 -0.14 14.97
C HIS A 120 5.61 1.18 14.48
N PHE A 121 4.89 1.81 13.55
CA PHE A 121 5.27 3.09 12.96
C PHE A 121 4.12 4.09 13.12
N VAL A 122 4.43 5.22 13.74
CA VAL A 122 3.49 6.35 13.89
C VAL A 122 4.10 7.56 13.22
N TYR A 123 3.47 8.01 12.13
CA TYR A 123 3.85 9.18 11.35
C TYR A 123 2.76 10.23 11.44
N ASP A 124 2.99 11.26 12.25
CA ASP A 124 2.11 12.41 12.39
C ASP A 124 2.68 13.59 11.61
N PHE A 125 2.15 13.83 10.42
CA PHE A 125 2.58 14.91 9.54
C PHE A 125 2.07 16.27 10.01
N THR A 126 0.99 16.30 10.80
CA THR A 126 0.46 17.53 11.39
C THR A 126 1.47 18.11 12.39
N ASN A 127 1.98 17.25 13.28
CA ASN A 127 2.92 17.65 14.32
C ASN A 127 4.39 17.45 13.93
N GLY A 128 4.68 16.84 12.77
CA GLY A 128 6.04 16.54 12.32
C GLY A 128 6.74 15.51 13.22
N SER A 129 5.98 14.56 13.77
CA SER A 129 6.49 13.53 14.69
C SER A 129 6.44 12.15 14.04
N PHE A 130 7.60 11.51 13.92
CA PHE A 130 7.73 10.21 13.27
C PHE A 130 8.46 9.25 14.19
N THR A 131 7.87 8.07 14.46
CA THR A 131 8.46 7.08 15.35
C THR A 131 8.38 5.66 14.80
N SER A 132 9.38 4.85 15.15
CA SER A 132 9.42 3.40 15.01
C SER A 132 9.61 2.76 16.38
N ASP A 133 8.63 1.96 16.84
CA ASP A 133 8.55 1.39 18.18
C ASP A 133 8.79 2.46 19.29
N GLY A 134 8.26 3.67 19.09
CA GLY A 134 8.40 4.82 19.98
C GLY A 134 9.73 5.58 19.87
N ASN A 135 10.68 5.12 19.06
CA ASN A 135 11.94 5.81 18.82
C ASN A 135 11.80 6.77 17.62
N PRO A 136 12.31 8.02 17.70
CA PRO A 136 12.26 8.94 16.57
C PRO A 136 12.95 8.40 15.32
N VAL A 137 12.35 8.63 14.15
CA VAL A 137 12.91 8.29 12.84
C VAL A 137 12.73 9.46 11.87
N THR A 138 13.52 9.50 10.80
CA THR A 138 13.41 10.50 9.73
C THR A 138 13.26 9.86 8.35
N GLY A 139 13.02 8.56 8.30
CA GLY A 139 13.11 7.76 7.10
C GLY A 139 13.66 6.37 7.37
N GLY A 140 13.92 5.64 6.31
CA GLY A 140 14.47 4.29 6.36
C GLY A 140 14.59 3.65 4.99
N ASP A 141 15.19 2.48 5.00
CA ASP A 141 15.36 1.64 3.82
C ASP A 141 14.68 0.30 4.08
N PHE A 142 14.01 -0.26 3.07
CA PHE A 142 13.52 -1.62 3.14
C PHE A 142 13.41 -2.25 1.77
N THR A 143 13.44 -3.58 1.74
CA THR A 143 13.12 -4.34 0.53
C THR A 143 11.89 -5.20 0.78
N MET A 144 10.96 -5.22 -0.16
CA MET A 144 9.74 -6.02 -0.08
C MET A 144 9.50 -6.75 -1.40
N SER A 145 8.81 -7.90 -1.35
CA SER A 145 8.36 -8.56 -2.58
C SER A 145 7.34 -7.69 -3.33
N ALA A 146 7.40 -7.68 -4.67
CA ALA A 146 6.39 -7.03 -5.50
C ALA A 146 4.99 -7.62 -5.20
N ALA A 147 4.92 -8.91 -4.85
CA ALA A 147 3.71 -9.60 -4.44
C ALA A 147 3.02 -8.97 -3.22
N ALA A 148 3.76 -8.41 -2.27
CA ALA A 148 3.22 -7.78 -1.08
C ALA A 148 2.61 -6.39 -1.36
N PHE A 149 3.05 -5.71 -2.43
CA PHE A 149 2.51 -4.42 -2.85
C PHE A 149 1.26 -4.54 -3.73
N LYS A 150 1.11 -5.64 -4.50
CA LYS A 150 -0.03 -5.86 -5.42
C LYS A 150 -1.42 -5.67 -4.76
N PRO A 151 -1.69 -6.12 -3.53
CA PRO A 151 -2.97 -5.89 -2.86
C PRO A 151 -3.35 -4.42 -2.69
N LEU A 152 -2.38 -3.51 -2.54
CA LEU A 152 -2.64 -2.10 -2.28
C LEU A 152 -3.36 -1.42 -3.44
N PHE A 153 -3.19 -1.91 -4.67
CA PHE A 153 -3.99 -1.48 -5.82
C PHE A 153 -5.48 -1.78 -5.64
N GLY A 154 -5.83 -2.85 -4.92
CA GLY A 154 -7.23 -3.15 -4.60
C GLY A 154 -7.91 -2.06 -3.76
N ILE A 155 -7.15 -1.18 -3.09
CA ILE A 155 -7.69 -0.09 -2.26
C ILE A 155 -8.41 0.92 -3.15
N PHE A 156 -7.84 1.27 -4.30
CA PHE A 156 -8.41 2.27 -5.20
C PHE A 156 -9.19 1.63 -6.35
N PHE A 157 -8.77 0.45 -6.81
CA PHE A 157 -9.26 -0.16 -8.06
C PHE A 157 -10.27 -1.31 -7.83
N GLY A 158 -10.46 -1.71 -6.58
CA GLY A 158 -11.34 -2.81 -6.21
C GLY A 158 -10.92 -4.15 -6.84
N PRO A 159 -11.76 -5.19 -6.73
CA PRO A 159 -11.43 -6.55 -7.13
C PRO A 159 -11.37 -6.76 -8.65
N ILE A 160 -11.86 -5.81 -9.46
CA ILE A 160 -12.01 -5.99 -10.92
C ILE A 160 -10.74 -5.58 -11.68
N LEU A 161 -10.10 -4.49 -11.26
CA LEU A 161 -8.95 -3.91 -11.96
C LEU A 161 -7.60 -4.33 -11.33
N SER A 162 -7.60 -4.69 -10.04
CA SER A 162 -6.44 -5.23 -9.33
C SER A 162 -5.75 -6.43 -10.01
N PRO A 163 -6.47 -7.44 -10.53
CA PRO A 163 -5.84 -8.60 -11.18
C PRO A 163 -5.04 -8.24 -12.43
N ILE A 164 -5.40 -7.15 -13.11
CA ILE A 164 -4.80 -6.82 -14.38
C ILE A 164 -3.53 -5.98 -14.21
N LEU A 165 -3.47 -5.15 -13.16
CA LEU A 165 -2.25 -4.46 -12.74
C LEU A 165 -1.25 -5.43 -12.13
N SER A 166 -1.74 -6.40 -11.35
CA SER A 166 -0.96 -7.51 -10.81
C SER A 166 -0.22 -8.30 -11.91
N ALA A 167 -0.85 -8.46 -13.09
CA ALA A 167 -0.25 -9.13 -14.24
C ALA A 167 0.82 -8.29 -14.96
N ILE A 168 0.68 -6.96 -14.97
CA ILE A 168 1.66 -6.05 -15.59
C ILE A 168 2.93 -6.00 -14.75
N ILE A 169 2.81 -5.86 -13.43
CA ILE A 169 3.95 -5.71 -12.52
C ILE A 169 4.84 -6.96 -12.53
N GLY A 170 4.25 -8.15 -12.66
CA GLY A 170 4.97 -9.42 -12.56
C GLY A 170 5.39 -9.72 -11.11
N ASP A 171 6.24 -10.71 -10.94
CA ASP A 171 6.84 -11.06 -9.66
C ASP A 171 8.20 -10.36 -9.54
N GLY A 172 8.75 -10.19 -8.34
CA GLY A 172 9.96 -9.38 -8.19
C GLY A 172 10.14 -8.83 -6.79
N SER A 173 11.02 -7.85 -6.67
CA SER A 173 11.26 -7.11 -5.43
C SER A 173 11.29 -5.61 -5.69
N VAL A 174 10.94 -4.87 -4.64
CA VAL A 174 10.95 -3.42 -4.60
C VAL A 174 11.80 -3.02 -3.40
N THR A 175 12.87 -2.31 -3.67
CA THR A 175 13.69 -1.64 -2.65
C THR A 175 13.22 -0.20 -2.56
N VAL A 176 12.97 0.25 -1.34
CA VAL A 176 12.47 1.59 -1.03
C VAL A 176 13.48 2.28 -0.14
N HIS A 177 13.93 3.45 -0.56
CA HIS A 177 14.53 4.46 0.30
C HIS A 177 13.47 5.53 0.56
N HIS A 178 13.24 5.91 1.81
CA HIS A 178 12.28 6.98 2.08
C HIS A 178 12.75 7.95 3.16
N THR A 179 12.34 9.20 3.02
CA THR A 179 12.65 10.29 3.95
C THR A 179 11.38 11.01 4.38
N LEU A 180 11.32 11.36 5.65
CA LEU A 180 10.17 12.00 6.31
C LEU A 180 10.56 13.37 6.83
N SER A 181 9.70 14.35 6.59
CA SER A 181 9.79 15.67 7.18
C SER A 181 8.38 16.22 7.41
N GLN A 182 8.26 17.30 8.19
CA GLN A 182 6.95 17.89 8.44
C GLN A 182 6.31 18.33 7.12
N GLY A 183 5.14 17.80 6.82
CA GLY A 183 4.41 18.09 5.59
C GLY A 183 4.96 17.44 4.30
N ALA A 184 5.99 16.59 4.37
CA ALA A 184 6.52 15.92 3.19
C ALA A 184 7.06 14.51 3.43
N TRP A 185 6.90 13.65 2.43
CA TRP A 185 7.44 12.30 2.41
C TRP A 185 7.97 12.00 1.00
N THR A 186 9.26 11.73 0.90
CA THR A 186 9.89 11.32 -0.35
C THR A 186 10.12 9.82 -0.31
N ILE A 187 9.73 9.13 -1.38
CA ILE A 187 9.83 7.68 -1.53
C ILE A 187 10.54 7.41 -2.86
N GLU A 188 11.77 6.94 -2.77
CA GLU A 188 12.57 6.52 -3.90
C GLU A 188 12.47 5.01 -4.02
N VAL A 189 12.10 4.56 -5.21
CA VAL A 189 11.84 3.15 -5.48
C VAL A 189 12.83 2.66 -6.52
N THR A 190 13.42 1.50 -6.24
CA THR A 190 14.16 0.68 -7.20
C THR A 190 13.52 -0.68 -7.24
N GLU A 191 13.28 -1.21 -8.43
CA GLU A 191 12.62 -2.50 -8.60
C GLU A 191 13.47 -3.50 -9.37
N THR A 192 13.18 -4.77 -9.11
CA THR A 192 13.73 -5.91 -9.83
C THR A 192 12.56 -6.71 -10.37
N ASP A 193 12.38 -6.64 -11.69
CA ASP A 193 11.25 -7.25 -12.36
C ASP A 193 11.53 -8.70 -12.75
N VAL A 194 10.54 -9.55 -12.53
CA VAL A 194 10.53 -10.96 -12.93
C VAL A 194 9.18 -11.28 -13.55
N ASN A 195 9.16 -11.68 -14.82
CA ASN A 195 7.92 -12.02 -15.54
C ASN A 195 6.88 -10.86 -15.62
N GLY A 196 7.34 -9.60 -15.67
CA GLY A 196 6.49 -8.41 -15.80
C GLY A 196 7.26 -7.20 -16.34
N GLN A 197 6.64 -6.03 -16.26
CA GLN A 197 7.21 -4.72 -16.61
C GLN A 197 7.48 -3.84 -15.38
N GLY A 198 7.31 -4.38 -14.18
CA GLY A 198 7.45 -3.63 -12.94
C GLY A 198 6.33 -2.61 -12.69
N PHE A 199 6.44 -1.92 -11.57
CA PHE A 199 5.68 -0.71 -11.26
C PHE A 199 5.98 0.42 -12.24
N SER A 200 7.23 0.60 -12.68
CA SER A 200 7.59 1.63 -13.67
C SER A 200 6.84 1.42 -14.99
N GLY A 201 6.80 0.19 -15.50
CA GLY A 201 5.99 -0.14 -16.68
C GLY A 201 4.49 0.07 -16.46
N ALA A 202 3.97 -0.27 -15.26
CA ALA A 202 2.58 0.02 -14.92
C ALA A 202 2.30 1.54 -14.90
N LEU A 203 3.17 2.35 -14.31
CA LEU A 203 3.05 3.81 -14.27
C LEU A 203 3.15 4.42 -15.67
N ASN A 204 4.07 3.93 -16.52
CA ASN A 204 4.19 4.38 -17.92
C ASN A 204 2.89 4.12 -18.71
N LEU A 205 2.30 2.93 -18.56
CA LEU A 205 1.00 2.64 -19.19
C LEU A 205 -0.12 3.58 -18.74
N LEU A 206 -0.08 4.05 -17.50
CA LEU A 206 -1.06 5.00 -16.97
C LEU A 206 -0.86 6.41 -17.49
N ASP A 207 0.38 6.89 -17.48
CA ASP A 207 0.73 8.21 -18.01
C ASP A 207 0.36 8.33 -19.48
N LEU A 208 0.47 7.23 -20.25
CA LEU A 208 0.08 7.20 -21.66
C LEU A 208 -1.44 7.17 -21.91
N GLN A 209 -2.28 7.03 -20.88
CA GLN A 209 -3.68 6.69 -21.09
C GLN A 209 -4.65 7.87 -21.00
N SER A 210 -5.35 8.16 -22.10
CA SER A 210 -6.22 9.33 -22.21
C SER A 210 -7.69 9.07 -21.86
N GLY A 211 -8.26 9.80 -20.89
CA GLY A 211 -9.67 10.24 -20.88
C GLY A 211 -10.76 9.15 -20.85
N GLN A 212 -10.43 7.92 -20.46
CA GLN A 212 -11.40 6.81 -20.37
C GLN A 212 -11.72 6.49 -18.91
N GLY A 213 -13.01 6.26 -18.63
CA GLY A 213 -13.46 5.80 -17.30
C GLY A 213 -13.60 6.91 -16.25
N GLY A 214 -13.70 8.17 -16.64
CA GLY A 214 -13.80 9.30 -15.71
C GLY A 214 -12.46 9.87 -15.25
N LEU A 215 -11.35 9.36 -15.79
CA LEU A 215 -10.00 9.87 -15.57
C LEU A 215 -9.71 11.07 -16.48
N PRO A 216 -8.77 11.95 -16.09
CA PRO A 216 -8.40 13.09 -16.90
C PRO A 216 -7.73 12.69 -18.23
N PRO A 217 -7.70 13.61 -19.21
CA PRO A 217 -6.90 13.42 -20.40
C PRO A 217 -5.43 13.21 -20.02
N SER A 218 -4.79 12.18 -20.57
CA SER A 218 -3.36 11.99 -20.43
C SER A 218 -2.62 13.13 -21.11
N ASN A 219 -1.60 13.62 -20.42
CA ASN A 219 -0.59 14.54 -20.94
C ASN A 219 0.70 13.81 -21.36
N ALA A 220 0.81 12.50 -21.06
CA ALA A 220 1.91 11.60 -21.45
C ALA A 220 3.29 12.25 -21.23
N ASN A 221 3.46 12.85 -20.05
CA ASN A 221 4.59 13.74 -19.75
C ASN A 221 5.61 13.12 -18.81
N GLY A 222 5.47 11.83 -18.47
CA GLY A 222 6.32 11.14 -17.49
C GLY A 222 6.06 11.56 -16.05
N VAL A 223 4.89 12.14 -15.77
CA VAL A 223 4.49 12.61 -14.44
C VAL A 223 3.08 12.13 -14.14
N ILE A 224 2.90 11.55 -12.95
CA ILE A 224 1.56 11.29 -12.41
C ILE A 224 1.41 12.07 -11.12
N ASP A 225 0.54 13.08 -11.14
CA ASP A 225 0.36 14.04 -10.06
C ASP A 225 -1.11 14.27 -9.72
N GLY A 226 -1.34 14.81 -8.52
CA GLY A 226 -2.67 15.02 -7.99
C GLY A 226 -2.70 15.21 -6.48
N SER A 227 -3.89 15.02 -5.91
CA SER A 227 -4.14 15.03 -4.48
C SER A 227 -4.81 13.75 -4.02
N PHE A 228 -4.67 13.42 -2.74
CA PHE A 228 -5.24 12.22 -2.16
C PHE A 228 -5.80 12.47 -0.76
N LEU A 229 -6.73 11.61 -0.36
CA LEU A 229 -7.22 11.48 1.01
C LEU A 229 -7.28 9.99 1.38
N ALA A 230 -6.72 9.65 2.53
CA ALA A 230 -6.87 8.36 3.17
C ALA A 230 -7.40 8.56 4.59
N ASN A 231 -8.61 8.05 4.82
CA ASN A 231 -9.22 8.01 6.15
C ASN A 231 -9.89 6.65 6.36
N GLY A 232 -9.18 5.75 7.01
CA GLY A 232 -9.59 4.35 7.07
C GLY A 232 -8.60 3.45 7.76
N ALA A 233 -8.83 2.15 7.62
CA ALA A 233 -8.02 1.12 8.22
C ALA A 233 -7.79 -0.06 7.29
N ILE A 234 -6.63 -0.70 7.42
CA ILE A 234 -6.30 -1.98 6.81
C ILE A 234 -6.18 -3.01 7.94
N HIS A 235 -6.84 -4.15 7.78
CA HIS A 235 -6.79 -5.25 8.73
C HIS A 235 -6.22 -6.48 8.05
N VAL A 236 -5.26 -7.11 8.70
CA VAL A 236 -4.72 -8.40 8.32
C VAL A 236 -5.11 -9.40 9.41
N PRO A 237 -6.21 -10.15 9.24
CA PRO A 237 -6.64 -11.16 10.20
C PRO A 237 -5.57 -12.22 10.43
N GLU A 238 -5.46 -12.73 11.66
CA GLU A 238 -4.66 -13.94 11.88
C GLU A 238 -5.24 -15.13 11.11
N PRO A 239 -4.40 -16.03 10.55
CA PRO A 239 -4.88 -17.28 9.99
C PRO A 239 -5.69 -18.01 11.05
N ALA A 240 -6.94 -18.38 10.71
CA ALA A 240 -7.85 -19.11 11.61
C ALA A 240 -7.21 -20.38 12.22
N SER A 241 -6.15 -20.91 11.59
CA SER A 241 -5.31 -21.99 12.10
C SER A 241 -4.68 -21.73 13.47
N VAL A 242 -4.34 -20.48 13.84
CA VAL A 242 -3.75 -20.15 15.16
C VAL A 242 -4.80 -20.25 16.27
N ALA A 243 -6.01 -19.76 16.00
CA ALA A 243 -7.16 -19.93 16.90
C ALA A 243 -7.54 -21.41 17.07
N LEU A 244 -7.53 -22.20 15.98
CA LEU A 244 -7.82 -23.63 16.02
C LEU A 244 -6.72 -24.44 16.74
N LEU A 245 -5.45 -24.08 16.58
CA LEU A 245 -4.32 -24.67 17.30
C LEU A 245 -4.42 -24.37 18.80
N GLY A 246 -4.76 -23.13 19.17
CA GLY A 246 -5.01 -22.73 20.55
C GLY A 246 -6.18 -23.48 21.18
N LEU A 247 -7.30 -23.63 20.46
CA LEU A 247 -8.45 -24.44 20.90
C LEU A 247 -8.12 -25.94 20.95
N GLY A 248 -7.31 -26.44 20.01
CA GLY A 248 -6.83 -27.83 20.01
C GLY A 248 -5.93 -28.13 21.22
N LEU A 249 -5.01 -27.22 21.56
CA LEU A 249 -4.14 -27.33 22.74
C LEU A 249 -4.92 -27.15 24.05
N ALA A 250 -5.86 -26.21 24.11
CA ALA A 250 -6.75 -26.04 25.25
C ALA A 250 -7.65 -27.26 25.46
N GLY A 251 -8.15 -27.86 24.37
CA GLY A 251 -8.90 -29.12 24.37
C GLY A 251 -8.06 -30.31 24.85
N ILE A 252 -6.79 -30.40 24.43
CA ILE A 252 -5.86 -31.44 24.90
C ILE A 252 -5.48 -31.24 26.38
N GLY A 253 -5.32 -30.00 26.84
CA GLY A 253 -5.10 -29.66 28.24
C GLY A 253 -6.30 -30.00 29.13
N ALA A 254 -7.52 -29.73 28.66
CA ALA A 254 -8.76 -30.11 29.32
C ALA A 254 -8.98 -31.64 29.34
N ALA A 255 -8.59 -32.34 28.28
CA ALA A 255 -8.67 -33.79 28.19
C ALA A 255 -7.73 -34.51 29.19
N ARG A 256 -6.57 -33.92 29.53
CA ARG A 256 -5.68 -34.47 30.58
C ARG A 256 -6.27 -34.36 31.98
N ARG A 257 -7.17 -33.41 32.25
CA ARG A 257 -7.78 -33.24 33.58
C ARG A 257 -8.86 -34.28 33.91
N ARG A 258 -9.32 -35.08 32.94
CA ARG A 258 -10.33 -36.13 33.14
C ARG A 258 -9.79 -37.53 33.47
N LYS A 259 -8.47 -37.68 33.73
CA LYS A 259 -7.88 -38.97 34.13
C LYS A 259 -7.36 -39.05 35.57
N THR A 260 -7.68 -38.06 36.41
CA THR A 260 -7.31 -38.05 37.85
C THR A 260 -8.49 -37.68 38.75
N ALA A 261 -9.64 -38.33 38.52
CA ALA A 261 -10.74 -38.42 39.47
C ALA A 261 -11.17 -39.88 39.57
#